data_AF-A0A963GMD3-F1
#
_entry.id   AF-A0A963GMD3-F1
#
_cell.length_a   1.000
_cell.length_b   1.000
_cell.length_c   1.000
_cell.angle_alpha   90.00
_cell.angle_beta   90.00
_cell.angle_gamma   90.00
#
_symmetry.space_group_name_H-M   'P 1'
#
loop_
_entity.id
_entity.type
_entity.pdbx_description
1 polymer ?
#
loop_
_entity_poly.entity_id
_entity_poly.type
_entity_poly.pdbx_seq_one_letter_code
_entity_poly.pdbx_strand_id
1 'polypeptide(L)'
;MTLNSNGNESAQANVTGKPGADDRMGDICVLDMGKHTRKRIKQLRRGKGKLMYKVEQAVEDLREDGVLSSTAQTVIVVVREEAGLSGLFD
;
A
#
# COMPACT_ATOMS: atom_id res chain seq x y z
N MET A 1 12.46 16.64 58.13
CA MET A 1 12.38 15.18 58.31
C MET A 1 10.99 14.85 58.84
N THR A 2 10.13 14.32 57.98
CA THR A 2 8.91 13.60 58.37
C THR A 2 8.68 12.57 57.28
N LEU A 3 8.91 11.32 57.64
CA LEU A 3 8.62 10.12 56.86
C LEU A 3 7.16 9.72 57.09
N ASN A 4 6.53 9.17 56.06
CA ASN A 4 5.32 8.37 56.20
C ASN A 4 5.59 7.03 55.52
N SER A 5 5.64 5.99 56.35
CA SER A 5 5.78 4.58 55.98
C SER A 5 4.39 4.00 55.78
N ASN A 6 4.04 3.57 54.56
CA ASN A 6 2.99 2.58 54.28
C ASN A 6 3.23 2.06 52.85
N GLY A 7 3.66 0.80 52.74
CA GLY A 7 3.95 0.14 51.47
C GLY A 7 2.74 -0.55 50.84
N ASN A 8 2.83 -0.74 49.51
CA ASN A 8 2.07 -1.64 48.61
C ASN A 8 0.67 -1.13 48.14
N GLU A 9 0.21 -1.16 46.87
CA GLU A 9 0.72 -1.52 45.52
C GLU A 9 -0.14 -0.80 44.44
N SER A 10 0.49 -0.49 43.30
CA SER A 10 0.00 -0.53 41.91
C SER A 10 -1.41 -0.01 41.55
N ALA A 11 -1.49 1.10 40.81
CA ALA A 11 -2.21 1.13 39.53
C ALA A 11 -2.06 2.47 38.79
N GLN A 12 -1.51 2.37 37.58
CA GLN A 12 -1.74 3.23 36.42
C GLN A 12 -1.09 4.63 36.45
N ALA A 13 0.19 4.61 36.07
CA ALA A 13 0.80 5.69 35.31
C ALA A 13 -0.17 6.17 34.22
N ASN A 14 -0.61 7.41 34.30
CA ASN A 14 -1.45 8.02 33.30
C ASN A 14 -0.63 8.08 32.00
N VAL A 15 -0.99 7.22 31.04
CA VAL A 15 -0.30 7.04 29.77
C VAL A 15 -0.50 8.28 28.93
N THR A 16 0.35 9.27 29.14
CA THR A 16 0.60 10.35 28.17
C THR A 16 1.47 9.76 27.05
N GLY A 17 0.91 8.80 26.32
CA GLY A 17 1.54 8.18 25.16
C GLY A 17 1.21 9.01 23.93
N LYS A 18 2.14 9.88 23.52
CA LYS A 18 2.26 10.29 22.12
C LYS A 18 2.22 8.99 21.27
N PRO A 19 1.39 8.86 20.23
CA PRO A 19 1.41 7.67 19.40
C PRO A 19 2.86 7.49 18.90
N GLY A 20 3.44 6.35 19.28
CA GLY A 20 4.82 6.01 18.97
C GLY A 20 5.00 5.92 17.46
N ALA A 21 6.10 6.48 16.97
CA ALA A 21 6.45 6.55 15.56
C ALA A 21 6.95 5.21 14.98
N ASP A 22 6.39 4.06 15.37
CA ASP A 22 6.92 2.76 14.92
C ASP A 22 5.90 1.60 14.84
N ASP A 23 4.63 1.88 14.54
CA ASP A 23 3.68 0.84 14.07
C ASP A 23 3.54 0.95 12.55
N ARG A 24 4.56 0.40 11.87
CA ARG A 24 4.85 0.53 10.44
C ARG A 24 3.81 -0.17 9.58
N MET A 25 2.63 0.40 9.47
CA MET A 25 1.75 0.09 8.34
C MET A 25 2.41 0.72 7.12
N GLY A 26 3.18 -0.07 6.36
CA GLY A 26 3.89 0.41 5.18
C GLY A 26 2.91 1.13 4.24
N ASP A 27 3.33 2.26 3.69
CA ASP A 27 2.48 3.06 2.81
C ASP A 27 1.96 2.19 1.65
N ILE A 28 0.63 2.16 1.49
CA ILE A 28 -0.04 1.45 0.40
C ILE A 28 -0.18 2.41 -0.77
N CYS A 29 0.39 2.07 -1.92
CA CYS A 29 0.21 2.82 -3.16
C CYS A 29 -0.78 2.11 -4.08
N VAL A 30 -1.82 2.81 -4.50
CA VAL A 30 -2.83 2.30 -5.43
C VAL A 30 -2.64 2.96 -6.79
N LEU A 31 -2.36 2.16 -7.82
CA LEU A 31 -2.18 2.60 -9.20
C LEU A 31 -3.37 2.15 -10.06
N ASP A 32 -4.26 3.08 -10.43
CA ASP A 32 -5.33 2.81 -11.41
C ASP A 32 -4.79 2.96 -12.84
N MET A 33 -4.74 1.85 -13.57
CA MET A 33 -4.25 1.78 -14.95
C MET A 33 -5.38 1.87 -15.99
N GLY A 34 -6.62 2.09 -15.56
CA GLY A 34 -7.76 2.27 -16.42
C GLY A 34 -8.24 0.97 -17.07
N LYS A 35 -8.81 1.11 -18.29
CA LYS A 35 -9.38 0.00 -19.05
C LYS A 35 -8.35 -0.57 -20.03
N HIS A 36 -8.25 -1.90 -20.07
CA HIS A 36 -7.38 -2.62 -21.00
C HIS A 36 -8.00 -3.91 -21.52
N THR A 37 -7.58 -4.32 -22.72
CA THR A 37 -7.99 -5.61 -23.29
C THR A 37 -7.64 -6.80 -22.38
N ARG A 38 -8.50 -7.83 -22.41
CA ARG A 38 -8.29 -9.10 -21.70
C ARG A 38 -6.90 -9.70 -21.91
N LYS A 39 -6.36 -9.60 -23.12
CA LYS A 39 -5.02 -10.11 -23.47
C LYS A 39 -3.92 -9.38 -22.69
N ARG A 40 -4.00 -8.05 -22.60
CA ARG A 40 -3.02 -7.23 -21.85
C ARG A 40 -3.10 -7.51 -20.35
N ILE A 41 -4.31 -7.63 -19.80
CA ILE A 41 -4.51 -7.98 -18.38
C ILE A 41 -3.92 -9.37 -18.08
N LYS A 42 -4.17 -10.37 -18.94
CA LYS A 42 -3.57 -11.71 -18.80
C LYS A 42 -2.05 -11.69 -18.88
N GLN A 43 -1.45 -10.80 -19.68
CA GLN A 43 0.00 -10.64 -19.75
C GLN A 43 0.55 -9.97 -18.49
N LEU A 44 -0.11 -8.90 -18.00
CA LEU A 44 0.25 -8.23 -16.74
C LEU A 44 0.25 -9.20 -15.56
N ARG A 45 -0.81 -10.03 -15.42
CA ARG A 45 -0.91 -11.06 -14.37
C ARG A 45 0.21 -12.12 -14.41
N ARG A 46 0.93 -12.21 -15.53
CA ARG A 46 2.07 -13.11 -15.73
C ARG A 46 3.42 -12.37 -15.64
N GLY A 47 3.42 -11.11 -15.21
CA GLY A 47 4.61 -10.26 -15.12
C GLY A 47 5.23 -9.93 -16.47
N LYS A 48 4.43 -9.80 -17.54
CA LYS A 48 4.97 -9.54 -18.89
C LYS A 48 4.11 -8.61 -19.74
N GLY A 49 4.69 -8.19 -20.86
CA GLY A 49 4.00 -7.42 -21.90
C GLY A 49 3.95 -5.92 -21.63
N LYS A 50 3.40 -5.16 -22.58
CA LYS A 50 3.45 -3.68 -22.57
C LYS A 50 2.84 -3.04 -21.33
N LEU A 51 1.83 -3.68 -20.73
CA LEU A 51 1.17 -3.15 -19.55
C LEU A 51 2.05 -3.31 -18.30
N MET A 52 2.82 -4.39 -18.20
CA MET A 52 3.80 -4.56 -17.11
C MET A 52 4.88 -3.48 -17.17
N TYR A 53 5.45 -3.24 -18.36
CA TYR A 53 6.44 -2.18 -18.55
C TYR A 53 5.94 -0.80 -18.09
N LYS A 54 4.67 -0.48 -18.36
CA LYS A 54 4.06 0.77 -17.89
C LYS A 54 3.92 0.83 -16.37
N VAL A 55 3.60 -0.30 -15.72
CA VAL A 55 3.55 -0.38 -14.25
C VAL A 55 4.94 -0.17 -13.67
N GLU A 56 5.96 -0.84 -14.21
CA GLU A 56 7.36 -0.68 -13.77
C GLU A 56 7.81 0.77 -13.89
N GLN A 57 7.55 1.39 -15.03
CA GLN A 57 7.90 2.80 -15.25
C GLN A 57 7.19 3.71 -14.24
N ALA A 58 5.88 3.54 -14.05
CA ALA A 58 5.12 4.36 -13.10
C ALA A 58 5.61 4.17 -11.65
N VAL A 59 5.98 2.95 -11.26
CA VAL A 59 6.54 2.69 -9.93
C VAL A 59 7.91 3.36 -9.79
N GLU A 60 8.74 3.33 -10.82
CA GLU A 60 10.05 3.99 -10.78
C GLU A 60 9.93 5.51 -10.74
N ASP A 61 9.10 6.10 -11.59
CA ASP A 61 8.82 7.54 -11.59
C ASP A 61 8.34 8.00 -10.20
N LEU A 62 7.41 7.24 -9.58
CA LEU A 62 6.91 7.54 -8.23
C LEU A 62 7.98 7.39 -7.13
N ARG A 63 8.99 6.53 -7.32
CA ARG A 63 10.13 6.43 -6.41
C ARG A 63 11.08 7.60 -6.58
N GLU A 64 11.38 7.98 -7.81
CA GLU A 64 12.24 9.12 -8.14
C GLU A 64 11.65 10.43 -7.59
N ASP A 65 10.33 10.58 -7.70
CA ASP A 65 9.58 11.73 -7.15
C ASP A 65 9.45 11.71 -5.61
N GLY A 66 9.91 10.63 -4.95
CA GLY A 66 9.85 10.48 -3.50
C GLY A 66 8.44 10.21 -2.94
N VAL A 67 7.46 9.92 -3.82
CA VAL A 67 6.08 9.56 -3.44
C VAL A 67 6.04 8.14 -2.85
N LEU A 68 6.78 7.23 -3.45
CA LEU A 68 7.04 5.91 -2.91
C LEU A 68 8.34 5.94 -2.12
N SER A 69 8.25 5.74 -0.80
CA SER A 69 9.44 5.44 0.00
C SER A 69 10.15 4.22 -0.58
N SER A 70 11.48 4.17 -0.48
CA SER A 70 12.26 2.96 -0.77
C SER A 70 11.81 1.75 0.09
N THR A 71 11.09 2.03 1.19
CA THR A 71 10.46 1.04 2.08
C THR A 71 8.98 0.79 1.81
N ALA A 72 8.35 1.46 0.83
CA ALA A 72 6.94 1.23 0.49
C ALA A 72 6.76 -0.24 0.08
N GLN A 73 6.05 -1.00 0.92
CA GLN A 73 6.04 -2.46 0.83
C GLN A 73 4.99 -3.01 -0.14
N THR A 74 3.98 -2.21 -0.51
CA THR A 74 2.81 -2.75 -1.23
C THR A 74 2.29 -1.78 -2.29
N VAL A 75 2.43 -2.17 -3.55
CA VAL A 75 1.83 -1.51 -4.72
C VAL A 75 0.64 -2.34 -5.19
N ILE A 76 -0.55 -1.76 -5.18
CA ILE A 76 -1.80 -2.36 -5.66
C ILE A 76 -2.11 -1.77 -7.03
N VAL A 77 -2.05 -2.60 -8.08
CA VAL A 77 -2.38 -2.17 -9.44
C VAL A 77 -3.82 -2.56 -9.77
N VAL A 78 -4.67 -1.56 -10.00
CA VAL A 78 -6.07 -1.75 -10.37
C VAL A 78 -6.21 -1.63 -11.89
N VAL A 79 -6.82 -2.65 -12.51
CA VAL A 79 -7.09 -2.69 -13.95
C VAL A 79 -8.53 -3.09 -14.20
N ARG A 80 -9.18 -2.44 -15.17
CA ARG A 80 -10.53 -2.79 -15.64
C ARG A 80 -10.44 -3.46 -17.01
N GLU A 81 -11.19 -4.54 -17.23
CA GLU A 81 -11.28 -5.15 -18.55
C GLU A 81 -12.17 -4.30 -19.48
N GLU A 82 -11.72 -4.08 -20.72
CA GLU A 82 -12.56 -3.51 -21.78
C GLU A 82 -13.65 -4.51 -22.16
N ALA A 83 -14.89 -4.02 -22.35
CA ALA A 83 -15.97 -4.87 -22.84
C ALA A 83 -15.59 -5.43 -24.22
N GLY A 84 -15.48 -6.76 -24.30
CA GLY A 84 -15.22 -7.44 -25.57
C GLY A 84 -16.49 -7.55 -26.40
N LEU A 85 -16.35 -7.56 -27.72
CA LEU A 85 -17.41 -7.92 -28.67
C LEU A 85 -18.01 -9.31 -28.40
N SER A 86 -17.34 -10.16 -27.62
CA SER A 86 -17.84 -11.47 -27.22
C SER A 86 -19.10 -11.43 -26.34
N GLY A 87 -19.44 -10.27 -25.75
CA GLY A 87 -20.69 -10.10 -24.99
C GLY A 87 -21.84 -9.47 -25.77
N LEU A 88 -21.65 -9.16 -27.07
CA LEU A 88 -22.66 -8.54 -27.93
C LEU A 88 -23.35 -9.53 -28.87
N PHE A 89 -22.86 -10.78 -28.93
CA PHE A 89 -23.40 -11.84 -29.79
C PHE A 89 -23.95 -13.02 -28.98
N ASP A 90 -24.38 -12.77 -27.74
CA ASP A 90 -25.16 -13.72 -26.91
C ASP A 90 -26.64 -13.31 -26.90
#